data_AF-E2S9F2-F1
#
_entry.id   AF-E2S9F2-F1
#
_cell.length_a   1.000
_cell.length_b   1.000
_cell.length_c   1.000
_cell.angle_alpha   90.00
_cell.angle_beta   90.00
_cell.angle_gamma   90.00
#
_symmetry.space_group_name_H-M   'P 1'
#
loop_
_entity.id
_entity.type
_entity.pdbx_description
1 polymer ?
#
loop_
_entity_poly.entity_id
_entity_poly.type
_entity_poly.pdbx_seq_one_letter_code
_entity_poly.pdbx_strand_id
1 'polypeptide(L)'
;MSVELILLLTTAVLAVVAVTAAVVAVRAARRVRVPAPVAAAPDRPERVDLPGSAVDLVARPVSPSPARVVEGRIVVSPTSEQVVATALSRPATRLSVWAHGVSHALRPESRDRISGLMRREYRRRRRLRARAARQAARQAVLDTPPPISWLGDGPDRAAG
;
A
#
# COMPACT_ATOMS: atom_id res chain seq x y z
N MET A 1 -20.47 34.36 -4.82
CA MET A 1 -20.89 33.12 -4.14
C MET A 1 -21.73 33.50 -2.94
N SER A 2 -22.88 32.86 -2.74
CA SER A 2 -23.86 33.19 -1.70
C SER A 2 -23.30 32.88 -0.30
N VAL A 3 -23.51 33.76 0.67
CA VAL A 3 -23.04 33.60 2.07
C VAL A 3 -23.56 32.31 2.69
N GLU A 4 -24.79 31.93 2.36
CA GLU A 4 -25.41 30.68 2.78
C GLU A 4 -24.63 29.45 2.32
N LEU A 5 -24.11 29.46 1.09
CA LEU A 5 -23.27 28.40 0.54
C LEU A 5 -21.95 28.28 1.29
N ILE A 6 -21.37 29.40 1.73
CA ILE A 6 -20.13 29.44 2.51
C ILE A 6 -20.37 28.88 3.93
N LEU A 7 -21.47 29.26 4.58
CA LEU A 7 -21.85 28.72 5.89
C LEU A 7 -22.13 27.21 5.83
N LEU A 8 -22.82 26.75 4.79
CA LEU A 8 -23.12 25.33 4.61
C LEU A 8 -21.85 24.52 4.36
N LEU A 9 -20.93 25.01 3.53
CA LEU A 9 -19.63 24.36 3.32
C LEU A 9 -18.78 24.32 4.59
N THR A 10 -18.67 25.43 5.31
CA THR A 10 -17.84 25.51 6.52
C THR A 10 -18.37 24.61 7.63
N THR A 11 -19.68 24.59 7.86
CA THR A 11 -20.32 23.66 8.82
C THR A 11 -20.15 22.20 8.41
N ALA A 12 -20.31 21.87 7.12
CA ALA A 12 -20.08 20.52 6.62
C ALA A 12 -18.63 20.06 6.85
N VAL A 13 -17.65 20.91 6.56
CA VAL A 13 -16.24 20.62 6.82
C VAL A 13 -15.99 20.42 8.32
N LEU A 14 -16.52 21.31 9.18
CA LEU A 14 -16.41 21.20 10.63
C LEU A 14 -17.01 19.89 11.16
N ALA A 15 -18.18 19.49 10.65
CA ALA A 15 -18.84 18.24 11.02
C ALA A 15 -17.98 17.02 10.64
N VAL A 16 -17.41 17.00 9.43
CA VAL A 16 -16.52 15.92 8.99
C VAL A 16 -15.27 15.84 9.88
N VAL A 17 -14.66 16.98 10.20
CA VAL A 17 -13.50 17.04 11.10
C VAL A 17 -13.84 16.54 12.50
N ALA A 18 -14.98 16.96 13.05
CA ALA A 18 -15.45 16.51 14.37
C ALA A 18 -15.71 15.00 14.42
N VAL A 19 -16.40 14.46 13.40
CA VAL A 19 -16.69 13.01 13.30
C VAL A 19 -15.41 12.21 13.16
N THR A 20 -14.48 12.64 12.30
CA THR A 20 -13.20 11.94 12.12
C THR A 20 -12.36 11.97 13.40
N ALA A 21 -12.27 13.11 14.09
CA ALA A 21 -11.61 13.22 15.38
C ALA A 21 -12.23 12.28 16.43
N ALA A 22 -13.56 12.23 16.52
CA ALA A 22 -14.27 11.34 17.43
C ALA A 22 -13.97 9.85 17.14
N VAL A 23 -13.99 9.44 15.87
CA VAL A 23 -13.66 8.06 15.47
C VAL A 23 -12.21 7.70 15.84
N VAL A 24 -11.27 8.62 15.61
CA VAL A 24 -9.86 8.43 15.96
C VAL A 24 -9.69 8.29 17.47
N ALA A 25 -10.35 9.15 18.26
CA ALA A 25 -10.31 9.10 19.72
C ALA A 25 -10.89 7.79 20.27
N VAL A 26 -12.04 7.34 19.76
CA VAL A 26 -12.65 6.06 20.15
C VAL A 26 -11.75 4.88 19.79
N ARG A 27 -11.11 4.91 18.61
CA ARG A 27 -10.15 3.86 18.23
C ARG A 27 -8.90 3.86 19.10
N ALA A 28 -8.36 5.02 19.44
CA ALA A 28 -7.23 5.16 20.35
C ALA A 28 -7.59 4.62 21.75
N ALA A 29 -8.74 5.03 22.28
CA ALA A 29 -9.24 4.54 23.57
C ALA A 29 -9.47 3.01 23.57
N ARG A 30 -9.99 2.44 22.49
CA ARG A 30 -10.12 0.98 22.34
C ARG A 30 -8.75 0.29 22.34
N ARG A 31 -7.73 0.86 21.68
CA ARG A 31 -6.37 0.30 21.68
C ARG A 31 -5.71 0.31 23.05
N VAL A 32 -5.94 1.33 23.85
CA VAL A 32 -5.42 1.41 25.23
C VAL A 32 -6.18 0.47 26.17
N ARG A 33 -7.47 0.25 25.93
CA ARG A 33 -8.31 -0.63 26.75
C ARG A 33 -8.20 -2.12 26.41
N VAL A 34 -7.58 -2.51 25.29
CA VAL A 34 -7.24 -3.92 25.09
C VAL A 34 -6.00 -4.19 25.96
N PRO A 35 -6.11 -4.93 27.09
CA PRO A 35 -4.93 -5.34 27.83
C PRO A 35 -4.05 -6.15 26.87
N ALA A 36 -2.76 -5.82 26.85
CA ALA A 36 -1.78 -6.52 26.05
C ALA A 36 -1.92 -8.04 26.29
N PRO A 37 -2.10 -8.87 25.24
CA PRO A 37 -1.98 -10.31 25.43
C PRO A 37 -0.55 -10.56 25.89
N VAL A 38 -0.42 -11.08 27.11
CA VAL A 38 0.83 -11.57 27.67
C VAL A 38 1.48 -12.47 26.64
N ALA A 39 2.74 -12.17 26.32
CA ALA A 39 3.57 -12.99 25.46
C ALA A 39 3.68 -14.40 26.06
N ALA A 40 2.95 -15.35 25.47
CA ALA A 40 3.19 -16.77 25.63
C ALA A 40 3.75 -17.29 24.30
N ALA A 41 5.05 -17.56 24.30
CA ALA A 41 5.71 -18.38 23.28
C ALA A 41 5.45 -19.88 23.58
N PRO A 42 5.85 -20.80 22.70
CA PRO A 42 5.09 -21.26 21.55
C PRO A 42 4.64 -22.71 21.77
N ASP A 43 3.34 -22.98 21.72
CA ASP A 43 2.85 -24.35 21.63
C ASP A 43 1.80 -24.50 20.53
N ARG A 44 2.08 -25.49 19.67
CA ARG A 44 1.28 -26.20 18.66
C ARG A 44 -0.05 -25.57 18.20
N PRO A 45 -0.28 -25.44 16.88
CA PRO A 45 -1.59 -25.06 16.37
C PRO A 45 -2.60 -26.20 16.58
N GLU A 46 -3.34 -26.13 17.68
CA GLU A 46 -4.63 -26.79 17.80
C GLU A 46 -5.58 -26.11 16.82
N ARG A 47 -6.00 -26.88 15.81
CA ARG A 47 -7.02 -26.48 14.82
C ARG A 47 -8.33 -26.26 15.56
N VAL A 48 -8.59 -25.00 15.91
CA VAL A 48 -9.94 -24.55 16.24
C VAL A 48 -10.67 -24.33 14.92
N ASP A 49 -11.54 -25.28 14.57
CA ASP A 49 -12.53 -25.15 13.51
C ASP A 49 -13.52 -24.03 13.86
N LEU A 50 -13.20 -22.81 13.46
CA LEU A 50 -14.17 -21.71 13.33
C LEU A 50 -14.87 -21.86 11.98
N PRO A 51 -16.21 -21.75 11.91
CA PRO A 51 -16.93 -21.81 10.64
C PRO A 51 -16.41 -20.70 9.72
N GLY A 52 -15.84 -21.14 8.60
CA GLY A 52 -15.06 -20.34 7.69
C GLY A 52 -15.80 -19.10 7.18
N SER A 53 -15.18 -17.95 7.39
CA SER A 53 -15.21 -16.86 6.41
C SER A 53 -13.77 -16.53 6.01
N ALA A 54 -13.04 -17.57 5.65
CA ALA A 54 -12.14 -17.44 4.53
C ALA A 54 -13.03 -17.03 3.36
N VAL A 55 -12.94 -15.76 2.95
CA VAL A 55 -13.24 -15.41 1.57
C VAL A 55 -12.13 -16.08 0.77
N ASP A 56 -12.29 -17.38 0.60
CA ASP A 56 -11.57 -18.18 -0.35
C ASP A 56 -12.02 -17.62 -1.69
N LEU A 57 -11.27 -16.64 -2.21
CA LEU A 57 -11.27 -16.25 -3.62
C LEU A 57 -10.69 -17.39 -4.47
N VAL A 58 -10.93 -18.64 -4.09
CA VAL A 58 -11.04 -19.73 -5.04
C VAL A 58 -12.18 -19.31 -5.93
N ALA A 59 -11.82 -18.80 -7.10
CA ALA A 59 -12.68 -18.74 -8.26
C ALA A 59 -13.19 -20.16 -8.50
N ARG A 60 -14.20 -20.57 -7.74
CA ARG A 60 -14.99 -21.74 -8.05
C ARG A 60 -15.65 -21.37 -9.37
N PRO A 61 -15.34 -22.04 -10.48
CA PRO A 61 -16.07 -21.80 -11.70
C PRO A 61 -17.53 -22.13 -11.37
N VAL A 62 -18.36 -21.10 -11.26
CA VAL A 62 -19.80 -21.28 -11.19
C VAL A 62 -20.16 -21.82 -12.56
N SER A 63 -20.26 -23.15 -12.65
CA SER A 63 -20.73 -23.81 -13.86
C SER A 63 -22.03 -23.11 -14.28
N PRO A 64 -22.17 -22.67 -15.54
CA PRO A 64 -23.37 -21.97 -15.98
C PRO A 64 -24.57 -22.86 -15.70
N SER A 65 -25.42 -22.43 -14.75
CA SER A 65 -26.66 -23.14 -14.46
C SER A 65 -27.52 -23.09 -15.73
N PRO A 66 -28.00 -24.24 -16.24
CA PRO A 66 -28.83 -24.25 -17.43
C PRO A 66 -30.08 -23.40 -17.19
N ALA A 67 -30.47 -22.63 -18.22
CA ALA A 67 -31.64 -21.77 -18.20
C ALA A 67 -32.86 -22.59 -17.74
N ARG A 68 -33.53 -22.12 -16.68
CA ARG A 68 -34.73 -22.79 -16.17
C ARG A 68 -35.94 -22.10 -16.77
N VAL A 69 -36.79 -22.88 -17.43
CA VAL A 69 -38.09 -22.40 -17.90
C VAL A 69 -39.06 -22.56 -16.75
N VAL A 70 -39.53 -21.43 -16.23
CA VAL A 70 -40.58 -21.39 -15.20
C VAL A 70 -41.76 -20.68 -15.86
N GLU A 71 -42.93 -21.33 -15.90
CA GLU A 71 -44.19 -20.73 -16.37
C GLU A 71 -44.13 -20.11 -17.78
N GLY A 72 -43.49 -20.81 -18.73
CA GLY A 72 -43.39 -20.34 -20.12
C GLY A 72 -42.44 -19.15 -20.35
N ARG A 73 -41.69 -18.73 -19.33
CA ARG A 73 -40.65 -17.70 -19.43
C ARG A 73 -39.28 -18.32 -19.18
N ILE A 74 -38.33 -18.02 -20.06
CA ILE A 74 -36.94 -18.50 -19.95
C ILE A 74 -36.23 -17.60 -18.93
N VAL A 75 -35.96 -18.14 -17.74
CA VAL A 75 -35.16 -17.45 -16.72
C VAL A 75 -33.70 -17.89 -16.88
N VAL A 76 -32.90 -17.01 -17.47
CA VAL A 76 -31.45 -17.19 -17.59
C VAL A 76 -30.78 -16.67 -16.34
N SER A 77 -29.91 -17.49 -15.72
CA SER A 77 -29.09 -17.03 -14.60
C SER A 77 -28.06 -16.01 -15.10
N PRO A 78 -27.97 -14.80 -14.51
CA PRO A 78 -27.02 -13.79 -14.95
C PRO A 78 -25.58 -14.29 -14.73
N THR A 79 -24.67 -13.87 -15.60
CA THR A 79 -23.25 -14.23 -15.47
C THR A 79 -22.62 -13.57 -14.25
N SER A 80 -21.52 -14.13 -13.73
CA SER A 80 -20.78 -13.54 -12.61
C SER A 80 -20.34 -12.10 -12.91
N GLU A 81 -19.91 -11.83 -14.14
CA GLU A 81 -19.56 -10.48 -14.60
C GLU A 81 -20.74 -9.51 -14.56
N GLN A 82 -21.94 -9.94 -14.98
CA GLN A 82 -23.15 -9.12 -14.92
C GLN A 82 -23.57 -8.82 -13.49
N VAL A 83 -23.46 -9.80 -12.59
CA VAL A 83 -23.74 -9.62 -11.16
C VAL A 83 -22.74 -8.64 -10.55
N VAL A 84 -21.45 -8.77 -10.85
CA VAL A 84 -20.40 -7.87 -10.34
C VAL A 84 -20.58 -6.46 -10.89
N ALA A 85 -20.82 -6.30 -12.19
CA ALA A 85 -21.06 -4.99 -12.81
C ALA A 85 -22.27 -4.29 -12.18
N THR A 86 -23.34 -5.04 -11.94
CA THR A 86 -24.55 -4.53 -11.29
C THR A 86 -24.31 -4.22 -9.82
N ALA A 87 -23.63 -5.09 -9.06
CA ALA A 87 -23.33 -4.87 -7.65
C ALA A 87 -22.41 -3.66 -7.45
N LEU A 88 -21.42 -3.49 -8.32
CA LEU A 88 -20.52 -2.34 -8.32
C LEU A 88 -21.16 -1.07 -8.88
N SER A 89 -22.34 -1.09 -9.49
CA SER A 89 -23.05 0.15 -9.85
C SER A 89 -23.49 0.95 -8.60
N ARG A 90 -23.67 0.26 -7.47
CA ARG A 90 -24.14 0.85 -6.22
C ARG A 90 -22.97 1.50 -5.45
N PRO A 91 -23.05 2.80 -5.11
CA PRO A 91 -21.95 3.51 -4.43
C PRO A 91 -21.65 2.92 -3.04
N ALA A 92 -22.68 2.50 -2.30
CA ALA A 92 -22.51 1.85 -1.01
C ALA A 92 -21.70 0.55 -1.09
N THR A 93 -21.94 -0.28 -2.12
CA THR A 93 -21.18 -1.51 -2.34
C THR A 93 -19.72 -1.21 -2.62
N ARG A 94 -19.42 -0.22 -3.48
CA ARG A 94 -18.04 0.21 -3.76
C ARG A 94 -17.32 0.64 -2.49
N LEU A 95 -17.97 1.46 -1.66
CA LEU A 95 -17.41 1.93 -0.40
C LEU A 95 -17.15 0.78 0.57
N SER A 96 -18.05 -0.19 0.65
CA SER A 96 -17.87 -1.36 1.53
C SER A 96 -16.68 -2.22 1.11
N VAL A 97 -16.52 -2.48 -0.19
CA VAL A 97 -15.38 -3.23 -0.75
C VAL A 97 -14.08 -2.48 -0.47
N TRP A 98 -14.05 -1.16 -0.70
CA TRP A 98 -12.89 -0.34 -0.41
C TRP A 98 -12.53 -0.34 1.08
N ALA A 99 -13.51 -0.09 1.96
CA ALA A 99 -13.31 -0.07 3.41
C ALA A 99 -12.83 -1.43 3.94
N HIS A 100 -13.35 -2.53 3.38
CA HIS A 100 -12.90 -3.87 3.70
C HIS A 100 -11.46 -4.10 3.25
N GLY A 101 -11.11 -3.70 2.02
CA GLY A 101 -9.74 -3.77 1.50
C GLY A 101 -8.75 -2.95 2.33
N VAL A 102 -9.13 -1.74 2.74
CA VAL A 102 -8.32 -0.90 3.63
C VAL A 102 -8.14 -1.56 5.00
N SER A 103 -9.23 -2.10 5.58
CA SER A 103 -9.16 -2.79 6.87
C SER A 103 -8.26 -4.02 6.81
N HIS A 104 -8.31 -4.77 5.70
CA HIS A 104 -7.45 -5.92 5.45
C HIS A 104 -5.99 -5.54 5.19
N ALA A 105 -5.74 -4.43 4.49
CA ALA A 105 -4.39 -3.92 4.28
C ALA A 105 -3.75 -3.39 5.58
N LEU A 106 -4.58 -2.86 6.49
CA LEU A 106 -4.15 -2.37 7.81
C LEU A 106 -3.99 -3.48 8.86
N ARG A 107 -4.26 -4.75 8.51
CA ARG A 107 -3.97 -5.87 9.40
C ARG A 107 -2.48 -5.91 9.76
N PRO A 108 -2.13 -6.28 11.00
CA PRO A 108 -0.74 -6.30 11.46
C PRO A 108 0.14 -7.22 10.59
N GLU A 109 -0.38 -8.35 10.12
CA GLU A 109 0.36 -9.29 9.27
C GLU A 109 0.73 -8.66 7.91
N SER A 110 -0.21 -7.94 7.30
CA SER A 110 -0.01 -7.20 6.04
C SER A 110 1.00 -6.07 6.22
N ARG A 111 0.94 -5.36 7.34
CA ARG A 111 1.83 -4.23 7.66
C ARG A 111 3.29 -4.69 7.77
N ASP A 112 3.54 -5.82 8.42
CA ASP A 112 4.90 -6.35 8.57
C ASP A 112 5.47 -6.80 7.23
N ARG A 113 4.65 -7.45 6.39
CA ARG A 113 5.06 -7.85 5.04
C ARG A 113 5.39 -6.65 4.15
N ILE A 114 4.54 -5.63 4.13
CA ILE A 114 4.76 -4.39 3.36
C ILE A 114 6.00 -3.67 3.88
N SER A 115 6.15 -3.54 5.20
CA SER A 115 7.34 -2.90 5.80
C SER A 115 8.62 -3.66 5.46
N GLY A 116 8.57 -5.00 5.43
CA GLY A 116 9.66 -5.86 5.01
C GLY A 116 10.04 -5.63 3.55
N LEU A 117 9.07 -5.59 2.64
CA LEU A 117 9.28 -5.28 1.22
C LEU A 117 9.88 -3.88 1.04
N MET A 118 9.33 -2.87 1.72
CA MET A 118 9.83 -1.50 1.66
C MET A 118 11.25 -1.35 2.21
N ARG A 119 11.58 -2.03 3.32
CA ARG A 119 12.94 -2.07 3.87
C ARG A 119 13.92 -2.69 2.89
N ARG A 120 13.54 -3.78 2.22
CA ARG A 120 14.37 -4.43 1.19
C ARG A 120 14.61 -3.50 0.00
N GLU A 121 13.55 -2.86 -0.50
CA GLU A 121 13.64 -1.92 -1.62
C GLU A 121 14.47 -0.68 -1.26
N TYR A 122 14.30 -0.12 -0.06
CA TYR A 122 15.14 0.96 0.44
C TYR A 122 16.62 0.58 0.49
N ARG A 123 16.95 -0.59 1.05
CA ARG A 123 18.33 -1.10 1.09
C ARG A 123 18.88 -1.32 -0.32
N ARG A 124 18.07 -1.84 -1.24
CA ARG A 124 18.43 -2.02 -2.65
C ARG A 124 18.77 -0.68 -3.32
N ARG A 125 17.89 0.33 -3.19
CA ARG A 125 18.11 1.68 -3.72
C ARG A 125 19.34 2.35 -3.11
N ARG A 126 19.55 2.20 -1.79
CA ARG A 126 20.75 2.72 -1.11
C ARG A 126 22.03 2.11 -1.68
N ARG A 127 22.05 0.80 -1.92
CA ARG A 127 23.20 0.11 -2.54
C ARG A 127 23.43 0.57 -3.98
N LEU A 128 22.37 0.78 -4.76
CA LEU A 128 22.47 1.29 -6.14
C LEU A 128 23.11 2.68 -6.17
N ARG A 129 22.67 3.60 -5.30
CA ARG A 129 23.29 4.94 -5.19
C ARG A 129 24.75 4.87 -4.78
N ALA A 130 25.08 4.01 -3.81
CA ALA A 130 26.48 3.84 -3.39
C ALA A 130 27.36 3.28 -4.53
N ARG A 131 26.84 2.37 -5.35
CA ARG A 131 27.55 1.86 -6.53
C ARG A 131 27.71 2.94 -7.59
N ALA A 132 26.65 3.68 -7.91
CA ALA A 132 26.69 4.79 -8.85
C ALA A 132 27.69 5.87 -8.42
N ALA A 133 27.71 6.23 -7.13
CA ALA A 133 28.69 7.19 -6.59
C ALA A 133 30.14 6.70 -6.71
N ARG A 134 30.39 5.41 -6.46
CA ARG A 134 31.73 4.82 -6.65
C ARG A 134 32.15 4.78 -8.11
N GLN A 135 31.21 4.49 -9.02
CA GLN A 135 31.48 4.52 -10.46
C GLN A 135 31.79 5.95 -10.93
N ALA A 136 31.01 6.93 -10.51
CA ALA A 136 31.25 8.34 -10.79
C ALA A 136 32.61 8.81 -10.24
N ALA A 137 32.98 8.41 -9.01
CA ALA A 137 34.27 8.76 -8.44
C ALA A 137 35.45 8.16 -9.23
N ARG A 138 35.32 6.92 -9.73
CA ARG A 138 36.35 6.30 -10.57
C ARG A 138 36.49 7.02 -11.92
N GLN A 139 35.37 7.44 -12.52
CA GLN A 139 35.39 8.23 -13.75
C GLN A 139 36.01 9.61 -13.52
N ALA A 140 35.67 10.29 -12.41
CA ALA A 140 36.25 11.58 -12.06
C ALA A 140 37.78 11.54 -11.86
N VAL A 141 38.31 10.43 -11.31
CA VAL A 141 39.76 10.22 -11.20
C VAL A 141 40.43 10.07 -12.58
N LEU A 142 39.77 9.41 -13.53
CA LEU A 142 40.27 9.25 -14.89
C LEU A 142 40.19 10.56 -15.71
N ASP A 143 39.16 11.37 -15.47
CA ASP A 143 38.95 12.66 -16.13
C ASP A 143 39.74 13.81 -15.50
N THR A 144 40.51 13.55 -14.43
CA THR A 144 41.39 14.57 -13.82
C THR A 144 42.60 14.80 -14.73
N PRO A 145 42.76 15.97 -15.36
CA PRO A 145 43.94 16.26 -16.17
C PRO A 145 45.21 16.16 -15.30
N PRO A 146 46.33 15.64 -15.83
CA PRO A 146 47.56 15.55 -15.05
C PRO A 146 47.93 16.93 -14.51
N PRO A 147 48.40 17.03 -13.26
CA PRO A 147 48.82 18.31 -12.72
C PRO A 147 49.88 18.89 -13.64
N ILE A 148 49.61 20.08 -14.20
CA ILE A 148 50.57 20.82 -15.00
C ILE A 148 51.76 21.12 -14.08
N SER A 149 52.84 20.35 -14.25
CA SER A 149 54.10 20.54 -13.54
C SER A 149 54.80 21.75 -14.13
N TRP A 150 54.42 22.94 -13.66
CA TRP A 150 55.03 24.22 -14.04
C TRP A 150 56.39 24.46 -13.37
N LEU A 151 56.95 23.45 -12.69
CA LEU A 151 58.17 23.56 -11.89
C LEU A 151 59.25 22.62 -12.45
N GLY A 152 60.15 23.15 -13.29
CA GLY A 152 61.43 22.52 -13.59
C GLY A 152 61.78 22.34 -15.06
N ASP A 153 61.87 23.43 -15.81
CA ASP A 153 62.88 23.52 -16.88
C ASP A 153 63.23 25.01 -17.06
N GLY A 154 64.01 25.52 -16.10
CA GLY A 154 64.68 26.82 -16.21
C GLY A 154 65.94 26.66 -17.08
N PRO A 155 66.21 27.58 -18.01
CA PRO A 155 67.33 27.47 -18.94
C PRO A 155 68.68 27.80 -18.28
N ASP A 156 69.16 26.93 -17.39
CA ASP A 156 70.47 27.08 -16.71
C ASP A 156 71.48 25.97 -17.07
N ARG A 157 71.37 25.36 -18.26
CA ARG A 157 72.42 24.48 -18.82
C ARG A 157 73.19 25.11 -19.97
N ALA A 158 73.61 26.36 -19.79
CA ALA A 158 74.53 27.02 -20.72
C ALA A 158 75.53 27.92 -19.98
N ALA A 159 76.41 27.32 -19.17
CA ALA A 159 77.78 27.79 -18.91
C ALA A 159 78.41 26.96 -17.77
N GLY A 160 79.51 26.27 -18.08
CA GLY A 160 80.32 25.50 -17.12
C GLY A 160 81.25 24.56 -17.86
#